data_AF-A0A519MC67-F1
#
_entry.id   AF-A0A519MC67-F1
#
_cell.length_a   1.000
_cell.length_b   1.000
_cell.length_c   1.000
_cell.angle_alpha   90.00
_cell.angle_beta   90.00
_cell.angle_gamma   90.00
#
_symmetry.space_group_name_H-M   'P 1'
#
loop_
_entity.id
_entity.type
_entity.pdbx_description
1 polymer ?
#
loop_
_entity_poly.entity_id
_entity_poly.type
_entity_poly.pdbx_seq_one_letter_code
_entity_poly.pdbx_strand_id
1 'polypeptide(L)'
;PTLQGITQASLGTASFISAASFQETTKVLSEAAIRGKADELLGLKENVIVGHLIPAGTGLREYQGVEVSSKEEFAARQNAAAAEPAAPAKRASRAKRETTTVQD
;
A
#
# COMPACT_ATOMS: atom_id res chain seq x y z
N PRO A 1 1.32 26.63 -12.14
CA PRO A 1 2.35 26.16 -11.18
C PRO A 1 2.78 27.28 -10.21
N THR A 2 2.70 27.03 -8.91
CA THR A 2 3.15 27.98 -7.86
C THR A 2 4.50 27.55 -7.32
N LEU A 3 5.46 28.46 -7.24
CA LEU A 3 6.78 28.21 -6.67
C LEU A 3 6.77 28.55 -5.18
N GLN A 4 7.21 27.62 -4.33
CA GLN A 4 7.25 27.78 -2.88
C GLN A 4 8.66 27.50 -2.37
N GLY A 5 9.08 28.23 -1.32
CA GLY A 5 10.33 27.94 -0.62
C GLY A 5 10.25 26.64 0.19
N ILE A 6 11.40 26.04 0.53
CA ILE A 6 11.46 24.73 1.20
C ILE A 6 10.66 24.67 2.51
N THR A 7 10.64 25.76 3.27
CA THR A 7 9.90 25.85 4.55
C THR A 7 8.39 25.78 4.31
N GLN A 8 7.88 26.58 3.37
CA GLN A 8 6.45 26.60 3.03
C GLN A 8 6.01 25.30 2.38
N ALA A 9 6.83 24.74 1.49
CA ALA A 9 6.57 23.45 0.87
C ALA A 9 6.51 22.31 1.90
N SER A 10 7.37 22.35 2.94
CA SER A 10 7.40 21.33 4.00
C SER A 10 6.21 21.41 4.96
N LEU A 11 5.77 22.63 5.29
CA LEU A 11 4.57 22.85 6.12
C LEU A 11 3.27 22.55 5.36
N GLY A 12 3.28 22.68 4.03
CA GLY A 12 2.16 22.37 3.14
C GLY A 12 1.97 20.88 2.81
N THR A 13 2.73 19.98 3.44
CA THR A 13 2.59 18.52 3.22
C THR A 13 1.22 18.02 3.68
N ALA A 14 0.71 16.98 3.02
CA ALA A 14 -0.63 16.44 3.30
C ALA A 14 -0.72 15.81 4.70
N SER A 15 0.35 15.15 5.13
CA SER A 15 0.49 14.58 6.47
C SER A 15 0.71 15.67 7.50
N PHE A 16 -0.18 15.72 8.49
CA PHE A 16 0.01 16.62 9.62
C PHE A 16 1.11 16.13 10.56
N ILE A 17 1.36 14.80 10.62
CA ILE A 17 2.44 14.23 11.44
C ILE A 17 3.80 14.68 10.90
N SER A 18 4.01 14.57 9.59
CA SER A 18 5.21 15.08 8.91
C SER A 18 5.35 16.59 8.99
N ALA A 19 4.26 17.34 8.77
CA ALA A 19 4.29 18.80 8.85
C ALA A 19 4.66 19.27 10.27
N ALA A 20 4.05 18.67 11.31
CA ALA A 20 4.29 19.01 12.71
C ALA A 20 5.72 18.69 13.18
N SER A 21 6.39 17.73 12.53
CA SER A 21 7.77 17.33 12.86
C SER A 21 8.83 18.28 12.30
N PHE A 22 8.48 19.17 11.38
CA PHE A 22 9.43 20.11 10.79
C PHE A 22 9.54 21.37 11.67
N GLN A 23 8.46 22.14 11.76
CA GLN A 23 8.35 23.38 12.54
C GLN A 23 6.87 23.65 12.90
N GLU A 24 6.60 24.64 13.75
CA GLU A 24 5.24 25.12 14.09
C GLU A 24 4.30 24.03 14.67
N THR A 25 4.85 23.05 15.41
CA THR A 25 4.14 21.85 15.91
C THR A 25 2.77 22.13 16.54
N THR A 26 2.67 23.09 17.47
CA THR A 26 1.41 23.42 18.16
C THR A 26 0.32 23.88 17.19
N LYS A 27 0.68 24.71 16.20
CA LYS A 27 -0.26 25.24 15.21
C LYS A 27 -0.76 24.13 14.29
N VAL A 28 0.16 23.30 13.78
CA VAL A 28 -0.18 22.18 12.87
C VAL A 28 -1.10 21.17 13.57
N LEU A 29 -0.79 20.78 14.80
CA LEU A 29 -1.63 19.84 15.56
C LEU A 29 -3.00 20.43 15.90
N SER A 30 -3.07 21.71 16.24
CA SER A 30 -4.35 22.39 16.53
C SER A 30 -5.24 22.45 15.29
N GLU A 31 -4.69 22.83 14.14
CA GLU A 31 -5.46 22.85 12.88
C GLU A 31 -5.91 21.45 12.46
N ALA A 32 -5.07 20.43 12.63
CA ALA A 32 -5.43 19.04 12.34
C ALA A 32 -6.56 18.54 13.26
N ALA A 33 -6.51 18.84 14.56
CA ALA A 33 -7.54 18.47 15.52
C ALA A 33 -8.88 19.16 15.23
N ILE A 34 -8.87 20.47 14.94
CA ILE A 34 -10.10 21.22 14.60
C ILE A 34 -10.74 20.67 13.32
N ARG A 35 -9.92 20.31 12.32
CA ARG A 35 -10.41 19.75 11.05
C ARG A 35 -10.70 18.25 11.11
N GLY A 36 -10.39 17.57 12.22
CA GLY A 36 -10.53 16.12 12.35
C GLY A 36 -9.72 15.33 11.31
N LYS A 37 -8.51 15.81 10.97
CA LYS A 37 -7.67 15.15 9.95
C LYS A 37 -7.15 13.81 10.46
N ALA A 38 -7.19 12.80 9.59
CA ALA A 38 -6.51 11.52 9.78
C ALA A 38 -5.29 11.42 8.85
N ASP A 39 -4.22 10.79 9.33
CA ASP A 39 -3.00 10.57 8.55
C ASP A 39 -2.97 9.14 8.00
N GLU A 40 -2.72 8.99 6.72
CA GLU A 40 -2.68 7.69 6.04
C GLU A 40 -1.27 7.05 6.03
N LEU A 41 -0.26 7.73 6.60
CA LEU A 41 1.10 7.20 6.74
C LEU A 41 1.71 6.74 5.39
N LEU A 42 1.49 7.49 4.31
CA LEU A 42 1.97 7.11 2.98
C LEU A 42 3.42 7.54 2.70
N GLY A 43 3.95 8.48 3.46
CA GLY A 43 5.27 9.06 3.24
C GLY A 43 6.35 8.45 4.12
N LEU A 44 7.57 8.94 3.92
CA LEU A 44 8.73 8.44 4.65
C LEU A 44 8.76 8.92 6.10
N LYS A 45 8.50 10.20 6.34
CA LYS A 45 8.64 10.81 7.67
C LYS A 45 7.59 10.29 8.65
N GLU A 46 6.36 10.13 8.21
CA GLU A 46 5.27 9.64 9.06
C GLU A 46 5.57 8.23 9.58
N ASN A 47 5.99 7.33 8.68
CA ASN A 47 6.33 5.97 9.04
C ASN A 47 7.53 5.90 10.00
N VAL A 48 8.56 6.73 9.79
CA VAL A 48 9.70 6.81 10.72
C VAL A 48 9.25 7.27 12.11
N ILE A 49 8.39 8.29 12.20
CA ILE A 49 7.93 8.84 13.48
C ILE A 49 7.08 7.83 14.25
N VAL A 50 6.20 7.11 13.56
CA VAL A 50 5.31 6.10 14.16
C VAL A 50 6.05 4.77 14.44
N GLY A 51 7.22 4.55 13.83
CA GLY A 51 7.98 3.30 13.95
C GLY A 51 7.51 2.18 13.03
N HIS A 52 6.83 2.51 11.93
CA HIS A 52 6.49 1.56 10.86
C HIS A 52 7.62 1.44 9.82
N LEU A 53 7.56 0.38 9.01
CA LEU A 53 8.47 0.22 7.87
C LEU A 53 8.30 1.39 6.90
N ILE A 54 9.41 2.02 6.51
CA ILE A 54 9.40 3.12 5.56
C ILE A 54 8.98 2.62 4.16
N PRO A 55 8.25 3.42 3.37
CA PRO A 55 7.82 3.06 2.02
C PRO A 55 8.96 3.23 1.00
N ALA A 56 10.16 2.78 1.33
CA ALA A 56 11.36 2.87 0.50
C ALA A 56 12.28 1.68 0.77
N GLY A 57 13.10 1.32 -0.22
CA GLY A 57 13.99 0.16 -0.11
C GLY A 57 13.23 -1.13 0.18
N THR A 58 13.70 -1.90 1.16
CA THR A 58 13.09 -3.18 1.56
C THR A 58 11.70 -3.06 2.17
N GLY A 59 11.27 -1.85 2.54
CA GLY A 59 9.92 -1.62 3.03
C GLY A 59 8.86 -1.52 1.93
N LEU A 60 9.25 -1.51 0.65
CA LEU A 60 8.32 -1.59 -0.48
C LEU A 60 7.64 -2.97 -0.54
N ARG A 61 6.36 -2.99 -0.94
CA ARG A 61 5.55 -4.21 -1.05
C ARG A 61 6.17 -5.29 -1.93
N GLU A 62 6.94 -4.90 -2.95
CA GLU A 62 7.66 -5.81 -3.84
C GLU A 62 8.67 -6.69 -3.10
N TYR A 63 9.29 -6.18 -2.03
CA TYR A 63 10.32 -6.91 -1.29
C TYR A 63 9.79 -7.64 -0.05
N GLN A 64 8.56 -7.37 0.38
CA GLN A 64 7.99 -7.96 1.62
C GLN A 64 7.74 -9.47 1.54
N GLY A 65 7.61 -10.03 0.34
CA GLY A 65 7.36 -11.46 0.09
C GLY A 65 8.55 -12.22 -0.49
N VAL A 66 9.74 -11.63 -0.51
CA VAL A 66 10.93 -12.27 -1.08
C VAL A 66 11.46 -13.30 -0.10
N GLU A 67 11.25 -14.58 -0.41
CA GLU A 67 11.82 -15.70 0.31
C GLU A 67 13.19 -16.06 -0.28
N VAL A 68 14.22 -16.13 0.56
CA VAL A 68 15.57 -16.51 0.15
C VAL A 68 15.78 -17.98 0.48
N SER A 69 15.98 -18.81 -0.55
CA SER A 69 16.28 -20.25 -0.41
C SER A 69 17.56 -20.63 -1.14
N SER A 70 18.16 -21.77 -0.79
CA SER A 70 19.29 -22.31 -1.56
C SER A 70 18.85 -22.74 -2.97
N LYS A 71 19.80 -22.78 -3.93
CA LYS A 71 19.51 -23.25 -5.31
C LYS A 71 18.96 -24.67 -5.33
N GLU A 72 19.48 -25.54 -4.46
CA GLU A 72 19.08 -26.94 -4.35
C GLU A 72 17.65 -27.06 -3.81
N GLU A 73 17.30 -26.31 -2.75
CA GLU A 73 15.94 -26.29 -2.21
C GLU A 73 14.92 -25.67 -3.17
N PHE A 74 15.31 -24.61 -3.90
CA PHE A 74 14.44 -24.01 -4.91
C PHE A 74 14.18 -24.96 -6.07
N ALA A 75 15.21 -25.66 -6.56
CA ALA A 75 15.08 -26.69 -7.58
C ALA A 75 14.23 -27.87 -7.08
N ALA A 76 14.43 -28.31 -5.83
CA ALA A 76 13.63 -29.36 -5.21
C ALA A 76 12.15 -28.95 -5.10
N ARG A 77 11.85 -27.71 -4.68
CA ARG A 77 10.49 -27.16 -4.61
C ARG A 77 9.84 -27.01 -5.99
N GLN A 78 10.59 -26.56 -7.02
CA GLN A 78 10.09 -26.52 -8.40
C GLN A 78 9.77 -27.92 -8.93
N ASN A 79 10.66 -28.89 -8.69
CA ASN A 79 10.48 -30.26 -9.15
C ASN A 79 9.32 -30.95 -8.42
N ALA A 80 9.14 -30.68 -7.13
CA ALA A 80 7.99 -31.16 -6.35
C ALA A 80 6.67 -30.54 -6.83
N ALA A 81 6.65 -29.24 -7.14
CA ALA A 81 5.47 -28.56 -7.67
C ALA A 81 5.11 -29.00 -9.11
N ALA A 82 6.10 -29.42 -9.90
CA ALA A 82 5.90 -29.97 -11.24
C ALA A 82 5.44 -31.44 -11.24
N ALA A 83 5.58 -32.16 -10.12
CA ALA A 83 5.21 -33.56 -9.97
C ALA A 83 3.77 -33.78 -9.46
N GLU A 84 3.03 -32.71 -9.11
CA GLU A 84 1.59 -32.79 -8.81
C GLU A 84 0.81 -32.67 -10.13
N PRO A 85 0.19 -33.76 -10.64
CA PRO A 85 -0.43 -33.72 -11.95
C PRO A 85 -1.71 -32.89 -11.91
N ALA A 86 -1.85 -32.03 -12.91
CA ALA A 86 -3.11 -31.38 -13.26
C ALA A 86 -4.24 -32.42 -13.42
N ALA A 87 -5.26 -32.34 -12.55
CA ALA A 87 -6.54 -33.04 -12.71
C ALA A 87 -7.66 -32.27 -11.97
N PRO A 88 -8.94 -32.39 -12.38
CA PRO A 88 -9.53 -31.77 -13.57
C PRO A 88 -10.70 -30.81 -13.24
N ALA A 89 -11.23 -30.18 -14.29
CA ALA A 89 -12.31 -29.19 -14.34
C ALA A 89 -13.50 -29.41 -13.37
N LYS A 90 -13.83 -28.38 -12.57
CA LYS A 90 -15.18 -28.21 -11.99
C LYS A 90 -16.08 -27.49 -12.98
N ARG A 91 -16.98 -28.28 -13.56
CA ARG A 91 -18.15 -27.90 -14.34
C ARG A 91 -19.28 -27.50 -13.37
N ALA A 92 -19.69 -26.22 -13.37
CA ALA A 92 -20.98 -25.65 -12.93
C ALA A 92 -20.74 -24.14 -12.64
N SER A 93 -21.50 -23.15 -13.09
CA SER A 93 -22.82 -23.09 -13.71
C SER A 93 -22.93 -21.76 -14.49
N ARG A 94 -23.03 -21.83 -15.83
CA ARG A 94 -23.45 -20.69 -16.65
C ARG A 94 -24.98 -20.58 -16.58
N ALA A 95 -25.48 -19.95 -15.53
CA ALA A 95 -26.90 -19.62 -15.39
C ALA A 95 -27.05 -18.15 -14.98
N LYS A 96 -26.93 -17.26 -15.97
CA LYS A 96 -27.66 -15.99 -16.02
C LYS A 96 -27.69 -15.49 -17.46
N ARG A 97 -28.64 -16.01 -18.23
CA ARG A 97 -29.25 -15.30 -19.35
C ARG A 97 -30.69 -15.04 -18.94
N GLU A 98 -30.95 -13.86 -18.43
CA GLU A 98 -32.28 -13.25 -18.44
C GLU A 98 -32.08 -11.78 -18.82
N THR A 99 -31.80 -11.57 -20.10
CA THR A 99 -32.30 -10.40 -20.82
C THR A 99 -33.51 -10.90 -21.59
N THR A 100 -34.70 -10.60 -21.09
CA THR A 100 -35.92 -10.62 -21.89
C THR A 100 -36.58 -9.26 -21.72
N THR A 101 -36.37 -8.47 -22.74
CA THR A 101 -37.21 -7.36 -23.18
C THR A 101 -38.65 -7.86 -23.39
N VAL A 102 -39.61 -7.24 -22.71
CA VAL A 102 -41.01 -7.03 -23.13
C VAL A 102 -41.41 -5.71 -22.44
N GLN A 103 -41.35 -4.56 -23.12
CA GLN A 103 -42.52 -3.86 -23.70
C GLN A 103 -43.75 -3.84 -22.77
N ASP A 104 -43.88 -2.78 -21.97
CA ASP A 104 -44.88 -1.71 -22.11
C ASP A 104 -44.46 -0.48 -21.27
#